data_AF-Q2TKP2-F1
#
_entry.id   AF-Q2TKP2-F1
#
_cell.length_a   1.000
_cell.length_b   1.000
_cell.length_c   1.000
_cell.angle_alpha   90.00
_cell.angle_beta   90.00
_cell.angle_gamma   90.00
#
_symmetry.space_group_name_H-M   'P 1'
#
loop_
_entity.id
_entity.type
_entity.pdbx_description
1 polymer ?
#
loop_
_entity_poly.entity_id
_entity_poly.type
_entity_poly.pdbx_seq_one_letter_code
_entity_poly.pdbx_strand_id
1 'polypeptide(L)'
;TSQGLRARRMRLPLQIARRFFDLQDLLGFDKASKTIEWLFAKSRKAIKELTKNIPNMNEKGKCESFSDPFEGEKNKRELGKARE
;
A
#
# COMPACT_ATOMS: atom_id res chain seq x y z
N THR A 1 19.53 6.53 -1.11
CA THR A 1 18.95 7.88 -1.19
C THR A 1 20.02 8.89 -0.85
N SER A 2 20.01 10.08 -1.45
CA SER A 2 20.95 11.19 -1.17
C SER A 2 20.96 11.67 0.29
N GLN A 3 20.08 11.09 1.13
CA GLN A 3 19.98 11.28 2.60
C GLN A 3 20.54 10.11 3.44
N GLY A 4 21.38 9.22 2.86
CA GLY A 4 22.03 8.12 3.59
C GLY A 4 21.22 6.81 3.65
N LEU A 5 21.72 5.83 4.43
CA LEU A 5 21.14 4.51 4.62
C LEU A 5 19.83 4.61 5.44
N ARG A 6 18.69 4.40 4.77
CA ARG A 6 17.38 4.42 5.42
C ARG A 6 16.91 3.00 5.74
N ALA A 7 16.35 2.80 6.93
CA ALA A 7 15.75 1.52 7.29
C ALA A 7 14.55 1.22 6.36
N ARG A 8 14.58 0.05 5.73
CA ARG A 8 13.48 -0.42 4.85
C ARG A 8 12.34 -1.11 5.61
N ARG A 9 12.49 -1.30 6.93
CA ARG A 9 11.52 -1.96 7.80
C ARG A 9 10.68 -0.92 8.53
N MET A 10 9.37 -1.09 8.48
CA MET A 10 8.42 -0.28 9.24
C MET A 10 8.11 -0.98 10.56
N ARG A 11 8.20 -0.27 11.68
CA ARG A 11 7.75 -0.77 12.99
C ARG A 11 6.41 -0.11 13.32
N LEU A 12 5.37 -0.92 13.40
CA LEU A 12 4.00 -0.46 13.62
C LEU A 12 3.60 -0.71 15.10
N PRO A 13 2.85 0.22 15.73
CA PRO A 13 2.19 -0.05 17.00
C PRO A 13 1.20 -1.22 16.87
N LEU A 14 1.02 -1.99 17.94
CA LEU A 14 0.18 -3.20 17.94
C LEU A 14 -1.23 -2.97 17.37
N GLN A 15 -1.85 -1.84 17.75
CA GLN A 15 -3.20 -1.48 17.30
C GLN A 15 -3.29 -1.27 15.79
N ILE A 16 -2.25 -0.67 15.19
CA ILE A 16 -2.19 -0.38 13.76
C ILE A 16 -1.80 -1.65 12.99
N ALA A 17 -0.86 -2.43 13.55
CA ALA A 17 -0.43 -3.70 12.97
C ALA A 17 -1.61 -4.67 12.76
N ARG A 18 -2.52 -4.80 13.75
CA ARG A 18 -3.72 -5.63 13.62
C ARG A 18 -4.56 -5.26 12.39
N ARG A 19 -4.98 -3.99 12.31
CA ARG A 19 -5.78 -3.49 11.18
C ARG A 19 -5.05 -3.63 9.84
N PHE A 20 -3.73 -3.50 9.85
CA PHE A 20 -2.90 -3.65 8.66
C PHE A 20 -2.84 -5.10 8.16
N PHE A 21 -2.67 -6.08 9.06
CA PHE A 21 -2.71 -7.49 8.70
C PHE A 21 -4.10 -7.94 8.29
N ASP A 22 -5.15 -7.49 8.97
CA ASP A 22 -6.55 -7.77 8.57
C ASP A 22 -6.80 -7.27 7.13
N LEU A 23 -6.31 -6.08 6.79
CA LEU A 23 -6.40 -5.53 5.44
C LEU A 23 -5.58 -6.33 4.44
N GLN A 24 -4.38 -6.79 4.82
CA GLN A 24 -3.54 -7.63 3.97
C GLN A 24 -4.24 -8.95 3.63
N ASP A 25 -4.86 -9.59 4.62
CA ASP A 25 -5.62 -10.82 4.45
C ASP A 25 -6.87 -10.60 3.60
N LEU A 26 -7.57 -9.49 3.80
CA LEU A 26 -8.78 -9.14 3.05
C LEU A 26 -8.48 -8.83 1.57
N LEU A 27 -7.33 -8.25 1.28
CA LEU A 27 -6.85 -8.03 -0.10
C LEU A 27 -6.19 -9.29 -0.70
N GLY A 28 -5.88 -10.29 0.13
CA GLY A 28 -5.20 -11.52 -0.29
C GLY A 28 -3.75 -11.30 -0.70
N PHE A 29 -3.08 -10.27 -0.14
CA PHE A 29 -1.70 -9.95 -0.49
C PHE A 29 -0.70 -10.74 0.34
N ASP A 30 0.27 -11.34 -0.34
CA ASP A 30 1.38 -12.06 0.30
C ASP A 30 2.42 -11.10 0.93
N LYS A 31 2.59 -9.91 0.33
CA LYS A 31 3.61 -8.93 0.75
C LYS A 31 2.97 -7.65 1.25
N ALA A 32 3.35 -7.24 2.46
CA ALA A 32 2.96 -5.96 3.08
C ALA A 32 3.22 -4.74 2.17
N SER A 33 4.27 -4.79 1.35
CA SER A 33 4.59 -3.73 0.38
C SER A 33 3.43 -3.44 -0.58
N LYS A 34 2.73 -4.49 -1.05
CA LYS A 34 1.57 -4.35 -1.94
C LYS A 34 0.37 -3.72 -1.23
N THR A 35 0.15 -4.09 0.04
CA THR A 35 -0.89 -3.47 0.88
C THR A 35 -0.64 -1.98 1.07
N ILE A 36 0.61 -1.58 1.31
CA ILE A 36 0.99 -0.17 1.43
C ILE A 36 0.82 0.58 0.11
N GLU A 37 1.21 -0.02 -1.01
CA GLU A 37 1.00 0.55 -2.35
C GLU A 37 -0.49 0.77 -2.64
N TRP A 38 -1.34 -0.21 -2.29
CA TRP A 38 -2.79 -0.09 -2.40
C TRP A 38 -3.35 1.01 -1.50
N LEU A 39 -2.89 1.12 -0.25
CA LEU A 39 -3.27 2.20 0.67
C LEU A 39 -2.90 3.56 0.09
N PHE A 40 -1.70 3.68 -0.49
CA PHE A 40 -1.26 4.89 -1.17
C PHE A 40 -2.19 5.20 -2.34
N ALA A 41 -2.46 4.21 -3.21
CA ALA A 41 -3.30 4.38 -4.39
C ALA A 41 -4.73 4.82 -4.05
N LYS A 42 -5.34 4.24 -3.00
CA LYS A 42 -6.67 4.57 -2.51
C LYS A 42 -6.72 5.96 -1.86
N SER A 43 -5.68 6.32 -1.12
CA SER A 43 -5.58 7.60 -0.41
C SER A 43 -5.13 8.77 -1.29
N ARG A 44 -4.65 8.55 -2.53
CA ARG A 44 -4.27 9.61 -3.48
C ARG A 44 -5.33 10.72 -3.61
N LYS A 45 -6.62 10.36 -3.64
CA LYS A 45 -7.72 11.34 -3.71
C LYS A 45 -7.80 12.19 -2.44
N ALA A 46 -7.81 11.54 -1.27
CA ALA A 46 -7.83 12.22 0.02
C ALA A 46 -6.58 13.09 0.24
N ILE A 47 -5.40 12.62 -0.14
CA ILE A 47 -4.15 13.40 -0.06
C ILE A 47 -4.25 14.63 -0.97
N LYS A 48 -4.72 14.48 -2.22
CA LYS A 48 -4.87 15.61 -3.15
C LYS A 48 -5.85 16.66 -2.62
N GLU A 49 -6.92 16.25 -1.94
CA GLU A 49 -7.85 17.17 -1.28
C GLU A 49 -7.24 17.85 -0.05
N LEU A 50 -6.49 17.12 0.76
CA LEU A 50 -5.79 17.68 1.92
C LEU A 50 -4.70 18.68 1.50
N THR A 51 -3.89 18.36 0.48
CA THR A 51 -2.84 19.26 -0.01
C THR A 51 -3.40 20.57 -0.56
N LYS A 52 -4.62 20.57 -1.11
CA LYS A 52 -5.30 21.82 -1.52
C LYS A 52 -5.71 22.71 -0.33
N ASN A 53 -5.96 22.12 0.83
CA ASN A 53 -6.38 22.81 2.04
C ASN A 53 -5.21 23.17 2.97
N ILE A 54 -3.96 22.84 2.62
CA ILE A 54 -2.78 23.28 3.34
C ILE A 54 -2.31 24.58 2.69
N PRO A 55 -2.55 25.76 3.31
CA PRO A 55 -2.01 27.00 2.80
C PRO A 55 -0.48 26.96 2.92
N ASN A 56 0.17 26.78 1.79
CA ASN A 56 1.54 27.17 1.50
C ASN A 56 2.62 26.68 2.50
N MET A 57 3.11 25.44 2.29
CA MET A 57 4.53 25.16 2.52
C MET A 57 5.15 24.64 1.22
N ASN A 58 6.18 25.39 0.82
CA ASN A 58 6.92 25.39 -0.42
C ASN A 58 7.41 24.01 -0.91
N GLU A 59 7.38 23.87 -2.24
CA GLU A 59 8.27 23.13 -3.14
C GLU A 59 8.22 21.59 -3.29
N LYS A 60 7.79 21.21 -4.51
CA LYS A 60 8.27 20.11 -5.38
C LYS A 60 8.07 18.66 -4.89
N GLY A 61 6.88 18.13 -5.18
CA GLY A 61 6.64 16.70 -5.36
C GLY A 61 5.71 16.46 -6.53
N LYS A 62 6.24 16.50 -7.77
CA LYS A 62 5.50 16.12 -8.97
C LYS A 62 5.12 14.64 -8.84
N CYS A 63 3.88 14.35 -8.43
CA CYS A 63 3.30 13.03 -8.62
C CYS A 63 2.98 12.90 -10.09
N GLU A 64 3.97 12.46 -10.88
CA GLU A 64 3.73 12.01 -12.23
C GLU A 64 2.78 10.81 -12.18
N SER A 65 1.73 10.91 -12.98
CA SER A 65 0.70 9.90 -13.15
C SER A 65 1.34 8.60 -13.62
N PHE A 66 1.67 7.72 -12.67
CA PHE A 66 1.86 6.30 -12.95
C PHE A 66 0.48 5.73 -13.30
N SER A 67 0.29 5.49 -14.59
CA SER A 67 -0.83 4.77 -15.16
C SER A 67 -1.01 3.45 -14.41
N ASP A 68 -2.24 3.19 -13.97
CA ASP A 68 -2.63 1.95 -13.30
C ASP A 68 -2.50 0.73 -14.24
N PRO A 69 -1.78 -0.32 -13.81
CA PRO A 69 -2.26 -1.66 -14.05
C PRO A 69 -2.13 -2.47 -12.76
N PHE A 70 -3.14 -2.42 -11.89
CA PHE A 70 -3.29 -3.42 -10.86
C PHE A 70 -4.28 -4.48 -11.33
N GLU A 71 -3.85 -5.32 -12.28
CA GLU A 71 -4.48 -6.61 -12.52
C GLU A 71 -4.14 -7.51 -11.34
N GLY A 72 -5.13 -7.68 -10.46
CA GLY A 72 -5.07 -8.60 -9.34
C GLY A 72 -5.01 -10.03 -9.87
N GLU A 73 -3.79 -10.56 -9.98
CA GLU A 73 -3.55 -11.96 -10.32
C GLU A 73 -4.09 -12.86 -9.18
N LYS A 74 -5.34 -13.31 -9.36
CA LYS A 74 -6.02 -14.27 -8.49
C LYS A 74 -5.38 -15.65 -8.67
N ASN A 75 -4.30 -15.93 -7.94
CA ASN A 75 -3.80 -17.29 -7.83
C ASN A 75 -4.82 -18.12 -7.04
N LYS A 76 -5.63 -18.88 -7.79
CA LYS A 76 -6.53 -19.93 -7.30
C LYS A 76 -5.69 -20.94 -6.53
N ARG A 77 -5.89 -21.05 -5.21
CA ARG A 77 -5.42 -22.21 -4.46
C ARG A 77 -6.25 -23.39 -4.97
N GLU A 78 -5.61 -24.30 -5.70
CA GLU A 78 -6.21 -25.56 -6.10
C GLU A 78 -6.50 -26.39 -4.84
N LEU A 79 -7.78 -26.45 -4.47
CA LEU A 79 -8.31 -27.45 -3.55
C LEU A 79 -8.82 -28.62 -4.40
N GLY A 80 -8.12 -29.76 -4.35
CA GLY A 80 -8.57 -31.04 -4.91
C GLY A 80 -7.37 -31.97 -5.10
N LYS A 81 -7.34 -33.21 -4.62
CA LYS A 81 -8.36 -34.10 -4.07
C LYS A 81 -7.72 -35.02 -3.00
N ALA A 82 -8.48 -35.33 -1.97
CA ALA A 82 -8.32 -36.58 -1.23
C ALA A 82 -9.09 -37.69 -1.96
N ARG A 83 -8.37 -38.77 -2.30
CA ARG A 83 -8.79 -40.13 -2.70
C ARG A 83 -7.50 -40.75 -3.28
N GLU A 84 -6.95 -41.86 -2.80
CA GLU A 84 -7.51 -43.09 -2.24
C GLU A 84 -6.61 -43.60 -1.10
#